data_AF-A0A1I4HW25-F1
#
_entry.id   AF-A0A1I4HW25-F1
#
_cell.length_a   1.000
_cell.length_b   1.000
_cell.length_c   1.000
_cell.angle_alpha   90.00
_cell.angle_beta   90.00
_cell.angle_gamma   90.00
#
_symmetry.space_group_name_H-M   'P 1'
#
loop_
_entity.id
_entity.type
_entity.pdbx_description
1 polymer ?
#
loop_
_entity_poly.entity_id
_entity_poly.type
_entity_poly.pdbx_seq_one_letter_code
_entity_poly.pdbx_strand_id
1 'polypeptide(L)'
;MIEKTGLQSLQAIMPQSAPKGLSASEVTDQFGSFLSDAITKLNTQQQQVDQLNDKFAKGEISDVHQLIIASEKASLGLELTVQLRNKVIDAYQEVMRMQV
;
A
#
# COMPACT_ATOMS: atom_id res chain seq x y z
N MET A 1 -66.81 -2.92 31.51
CA MET A 1 -65.54 -2.80 32.25
C MET A 1 -64.45 -3.33 31.31
N ILE A 2 -63.66 -2.45 30.68
CA ILE A 2 -62.38 -1.88 31.20
C ILE A 2 -61.33 -2.98 31.31
N GLU A 3 -60.10 -2.91 30.82
CA GLU A 3 -59.28 -2.12 29.88
C GLU A 3 -57.86 -2.75 29.99
N LYS A 4 -56.94 -2.34 29.09
CA LYS A 4 -55.46 -2.42 29.19
C LYS A 4 -54.83 -3.74 28.76
N THR A 5 -54.27 -3.88 27.56
CA THR A 5 -53.20 -3.08 26.93
C THR A 5 -51.95 -2.99 27.79
N GLY A 6 -50.82 -3.41 27.25
CA GLY A 6 -49.54 -2.85 27.68
C GLY A 6 -48.42 -3.87 27.85
N LEU A 7 -47.71 -4.12 26.74
CA LEU A 7 -46.26 -3.89 26.67
C LEU A 7 -45.42 -4.35 27.89
N GLN A 8 -44.79 -5.51 27.74
CA GLN A 8 -43.41 -5.68 28.19
C GLN A 8 -42.60 -6.06 26.94
N SER A 9 -42.43 -5.14 26.00
CA SER A 9 -41.31 -4.19 25.92
C SER A 9 -39.92 -4.87 25.93
N LEU A 10 -39.38 -4.95 24.71
CA LEU A 10 -37.96 -4.71 24.42
C LEU A 10 -36.97 -5.69 25.06
N GLN A 11 -36.95 -6.93 24.57
CA GLN A 11 -35.68 -7.65 24.54
C GLN A 11 -34.77 -6.95 23.54
N ALA A 12 -33.83 -6.21 24.12
CA ALA A 12 -32.75 -5.43 23.54
C ALA A 12 -32.43 -5.74 22.08
N ILE A 13 -32.56 -4.68 21.29
CA ILE A 13 -31.94 -4.44 19.99
C ILE A 13 -30.49 -4.92 20.09
N MET A 14 -30.17 -6.04 19.41
CA MET A 14 -28.79 -6.48 19.25
C MET A 14 -27.98 -5.32 18.66
N PRO A 15 -26.75 -5.08 19.13
CA PRO A 15 -25.91 -4.04 18.55
C PRO A 15 -25.70 -4.41 17.07
N GLN A 16 -26.16 -3.51 16.20
CA GLN A 16 -25.85 -3.54 14.79
C GLN A 16 -24.34 -3.74 14.64
N SER A 17 -23.99 -4.70 13.78
CA SER A 17 -22.65 -4.99 13.30
C SER A 17 -21.81 -3.72 13.24
N ALA A 18 -20.85 -3.61 14.17
CA ALA A 18 -19.78 -2.64 14.04
C ALA A 18 -19.18 -2.82 12.64
N PRO A 19 -18.81 -1.73 11.93
CA PRO A 19 -18.09 -1.86 10.68
C PRO A 19 -16.88 -2.75 10.99
N LYS A 20 -16.80 -3.90 10.31
CA LYS A 20 -15.69 -4.83 10.45
C LYS A 20 -14.47 -4.07 9.94
N GLY A 21 -13.80 -3.36 10.83
CA GLY A 21 -12.53 -2.70 10.54
C GLY A 21 -11.60 -3.77 10.00
N LEU A 22 -10.88 -3.45 8.93
CA LEU A 22 -9.95 -4.40 8.33
C LEU A 22 -9.06 -4.97 9.44
N SER A 23 -8.98 -6.31 9.50
CA SER A 23 -8.08 -6.96 10.45
C SER A 23 -6.64 -6.54 10.14
N ALA A 24 -5.78 -6.55 11.16
CA ALA A 24 -4.35 -6.26 10.98
C ALA A 24 -3.71 -7.15 9.89
N SER A 25 -4.21 -8.37 9.72
CA SER A 25 -3.79 -9.29 8.65
C SER A 25 -4.21 -8.80 7.26
N GLU A 26 -5.48 -8.39 7.08
CA GLU A 26 -5.98 -7.88 5.79
C GLU A 26 -5.32 -6.57 5.36
N VAL A 27 -4.92 -5.72 6.32
CA VAL A 27 -4.13 -4.50 6.04
C VAL A 27 -2.71 -4.86 5.62
N THR A 28 -2.09 -5.84 6.29
CA THR A 28 -0.73 -6.32 5.96
C THR A 28 -0.67 -6.94 4.57
N ASP A 29 -1.66 -7.76 4.21
CA ASP A 29 -1.74 -8.41 2.90
C ASP A 29 -1.94 -7.40 1.77
N GLN A 30 -2.84 -6.43 1.93
CA GLN A 30 -3.04 -5.35 0.96
C GLN A 30 -1.80 -4.49 0.79
N PHE A 31 -1.12 -4.16 1.90
CA PHE A 31 0.12 -3.42 1.86
C PHE A 31 1.23 -4.21 1.16
N GLY A 32 1.35 -5.51 1.43
CA GLY A 32 2.33 -6.38 0.77
C GLY A 32 2.11 -6.46 -0.74
N SER A 33 0.86 -6.57 -1.18
CA SER A 33 0.48 -6.51 -2.60
C SER A 33 0.87 -5.17 -3.23
N PHE A 34 0.52 -4.05 -2.58
CA PHE A 34 0.88 -2.71 -3.05
C PHE A 34 2.40 -2.51 -3.16
N LEU A 35 3.16 -3.00 -2.17
CA LEU A 35 4.62 -2.92 -2.19
C LEU A 35 5.21 -3.76 -3.32
N SER A 36 4.69 -4.97 -3.55
CA SER A 36 5.10 -5.83 -4.67
C SER A 36 4.86 -5.16 -6.02
N ASP A 37 3.71 -4.52 -6.20
CA ASP A 37 3.38 -3.76 -7.41
C ASP A 37 4.32 -2.56 -7.59
N ALA A 38 4.60 -1.83 -6.51
CA ALA A 38 5.52 -0.70 -6.54
C ALA A 38 6.95 -1.11 -6.93
N ILE A 39 7.47 -2.22 -6.38
CA ILE A 39 8.77 -2.78 -6.74
C ILE A 39 8.80 -3.21 -8.22
N THR A 40 7.74 -3.86 -8.68
CA THR A 40 7.62 -4.27 -10.09
C THR A 40 7.65 -3.06 -11.02
N LYS A 41 6.93 -1.99 -10.64
CA LYS A 41 6.88 -0.74 -11.40
C LYS A 41 8.23 -0.02 -11.42
N LEU A 42 8.97 -0.05 -10.31
CA LEU A 42 10.34 0.48 -10.24
C LEU A 42 11.28 -0.31 -11.18
N ASN A 43 11.15 -1.64 -11.22
CA ASN A 43 11.94 -2.48 -12.14
C ASN A 43 11.66 -2.10 -13.61
N THR A 44 10.39 -1.92 -13.97
CA THR A 44 10.01 -1.46 -15.32
C THR A 44 10.59 -0.08 -15.63
N GLN A 45 10.59 0.85 -14.66
CA GLN A 45 11.20 2.17 -14.84
C GLN A 45 12.72 2.07 -15.07
N GLN A 46 13.41 1.21 -14.33
CA GLN A 46 14.84 0.97 -14.54
C GLN A 46 15.11 0.42 -15.94
N GLN A 47 14.35 -0.56 -16.41
CA GLN A 47 14.48 -1.09 -17.77
C GLN A 47 14.24 -0.02 -18.84
N GLN A 48 13.30 0.89 -18.60
CA GLN A 48 13.05 2.03 -19.48
C GLN A 48 14.27 2.97 -19.56
N VAL A 49 14.90 3.26 -18.42
CA VAL A 49 16.14 4.04 -18.36
C VAL A 49 17.22 3.35 -19.18
N ASP A 50 17.40 2.04 -19.00
CA ASP A 50 18.44 1.28 -19.71
C ASP A 50 18.21 1.30 -21.24
N GLN A 51 16.96 1.16 -21.69
CA GLN A 51 16.59 1.28 -23.10
C GLN A 51 16.85 2.68 -23.67
N LEU A 52 16.53 3.73 -22.91
CA LEU A 52 16.80 5.11 -23.31
C LEU A 52 18.30 5.36 -23.40
N ASN A 53 19.09 4.84 -22.45
CA ASN A 53 20.54 4.90 -22.44
C ASN A 53 21.14 4.24 -23.68
N ASP A 54 20.66 3.04 -24.03
CA ASP A 54 21.18 2.28 -25.17
C ASP A 54 20.88 2.99 -26.51
N LYS A 55 19.68 3.56 -26.65
CA LYS A 55 19.32 4.36 -27.82
C LYS A 55 20.05 5.71 -27.89
N PHE A 56 20.31 6.34 -26.74
CA PHE A 56 21.14 7.55 -26.66
C PHE A 56 22.59 7.24 -27.07
N ALA A 57 23.18 6.15 -26.57
CA ALA A 57 24.53 5.71 -26.95
C ALA A 57 24.68 5.38 -28.44
N LYS A 58 23.60 4.89 -29.07
CA LYS A 58 23.51 4.65 -30.53
C LYS A 58 23.32 5.92 -31.35
N GLY A 59 23.11 7.08 -30.72
CA GLY A 59 22.86 8.35 -31.40
C GLY A 59 21.46 8.48 -32.01
N GLU A 60 20.53 7.58 -31.67
CA GLU A 60 19.16 7.57 -32.19
C GLU A 60 18.23 8.55 -31.46
N ILE A 61 18.65 9.09 -30.32
CA ILE A 61 17.88 10.08 -29.54
C ILE A 61 18.77 11.20 -29.05
N SER A 62 18.32 12.45 -29.22
CA SER A 62 18.96 13.66 -28.69
C SER A 62 18.40 14.10 -27.33
N ASP A 63 17.45 13.32 -26.77
CA ASP A 63 16.64 13.73 -25.63
C ASP A 63 17.27 13.28 -24.30
N VAL A 64 18.43 13.84 -23.98
CA VAL A 64 19.17 13.58 -22.73
C VAL A 64 18.33 13.94 -21.48
N HIS A 65 17.38 14.85 -21.63
CA HIS A 65 16.49 15.28 -20.55
C HIS A 65 15.62 14.15 -20.05
N GLN A 66 15.06 13.32 -20.93
CA GLN A 66 14.27 12.16 -20.52
C GLN A 66 15.10 11.11 -19.77
N LEU A 67 16.36 10.91 -20.17
CA LEU A 67 17.27 9.99 -19.49
C LEU A 67 17.56 10.47 -18.05
N ILE A 68 17.87 11.76 -17.88
CA ILE A 68 18.15 12.35 -16.57
C ILE A 68 16.90 12.25 -15.68
N ILE A 69 15.73 12.68 -16.17
CA ILE A 69 14.47 12.61 -15.40
C ILE A 69 14.14 11.18 -14.99
N ALA A 70 14.27 10.22 -15.91
CA ALA A 70 13.99 8.82 -15.63
C ALA A 70 14.97 8.24 -14.60
N SER A 71 16.25 8.61 -14.67
CA SER A 71 17.29 8.20 -13.72
C SER A 71 17.07 8.79 -12.32
N GLU A 72 16.69 10.07 -12.23
CA GLU A 72 16.34 10.74 -10.97
C GLU A 72 15.14 10.04 -10.32
N LYS A 73 14.12 9.74 -11.12
CA LYS A 73 12.90 9.07 -10.66
C LYS A 73 13.17 7.66 -10.15
N ALA A 74 14.01 6.89 -10.86
CA ALA A 74 14.43 5.56 -10.42
C ALA A 74 15.21 5.62 -9.10
N SER A 75 16.14 6.57 -8.97
CA SER A 75 16.94 6.75 -7.75
C SER A 75 16.08 7.12 -6.53
N LEU A 76 15.20 8.12 -6.68
CA LEU A 76 14.25 8.51 -5.64
C LEU A 76 13.28 7.38 -5.28
N GLY A 77 12.80 6.63 -6.28
CA GLY A 77 11.92 5.49 -6.07
C GLY A 77 12.60 4.35 -5.29
N LEU A 78 13.88 4.09 -5.57
CA LEU A 78 14.67 3.10 -4.85
C LEU A 78 14.89 3.50 -3.39
N GLU A 79 15.26 4.76 -3.13
CA GLU A 79 15.46 5.26 -1.77
C GLU A 79 14.17 5.16 -0.95
N LEU A 80 13.04 5.58 -1.52
CA LEU A 80 11.72 5.45 -0.91
C LEU A 80 11.39 3.98 -0.61
N THR A 81 11.72 3.06 -1.52
CA THR A 81 11.49 1.62 -1.33
C THR A 81 12.29 1.07 -0.15
N VAL A 82 13.54 1.51 0.02
CA VAL A 82 14.36 1.12 1.17
C VAL A 82 13.77 1.64 2.49
N GLN A 83 13.36 2.91 2.52
CA GLN A 83 12.72 3.48 3.71
C GLN A 83 11.41 2.78 4.05
N LEU A 84 10.63 2.44 3.02
CA LEU A 84 9.37 1.73 3.19
C LEU A 84 9.59 0.31 3.71
N ARG A 85 10.56 -0.44 3.17
CA ARG A 85 10.96 -1.76 3.70
C ARG A 85 11.22 -1.70 5.20
N ASN A 86 12.00 -0.71 5.66
CA ASN A 86 12.35 -0.57 7.06
C ASN A 86 11.09 -0.32 7.92
N LYS A 87 10.23 0.64 7.53
CA LYS A 87 8.98 0.95 8.25
C LYS A 87 8.02 -0.24 8.34
N VAL A 88 8.02 -1.11 7.34
CA VAL A 88 7.16 -2.30 7.31
C VAL A 88 7.65 -3.36 8.27
N ILE A 89 8.97 -3.55 8.34
CA ILE A 89 9.58 -4.44 9.33
C ILE A 89 9.27 -3.93 10.74
N ASP A 90 9.37 -2.62 10.97
CA ASP A 90 9.04 -1.99 12.26
C ASP A 90 7.55 -2.18 12.61
N ALA A 91 6.65 -1.95 11.65
CA ALA A 91 5.21 -2.13 11.84
C ALA A 91 4.85 -3.59 12.15
N TYR A 92 5.49 -4.55 11.48
CA TYR A 92 5.32 -5.98 11.78
C TYR A 92 5.77 -6.32 13.21
N GLN A 93 6.93 -5.80 13.64
CA GLN A 93 7.42 -5.99 15.01
C GLN A 93 6.48 -5.38 16.05
N GLU A 94 5.94 -4.19 15.79
CA GLU A 94 5.03 -3.50 16.71
C GLU A 94 3.70 -4.27 16.90
N VAL A 95 3.11 -4.76 15.80
CA VAL A 95 1.88 -5.58 15.87
C VAL A 95 2.10 -6.84 16.69
N MET A 96 3.27 -7.49 16.57
CA MET A 96 3.62 -8.66 17.36
C MET A 96 3.79 -8.34 18.85
N ARG A 97 4.31 -7.15 19.20
CA ARG A 97 4.43 -6.70 20.59
C ARG A 97 3.08 -6.35 21.23
N MET A 98 2.08 -5.97 20.44
CA MET A 98 0.73 -5.70 20.95
C MET A 98 -0.08 -6.95 21.29
N GLN A 99 0.26 -8.12 20.73
CA GLN A 99 -0.52 -9.36 20.89
C GLN A 99 -0.02 -10.27 22.03
N VAL A 100 1.10 -9.94 22.68
CA VAL A 100 1.65 -10.70 23.83
C VAL A 100 1.19 -10.14 25.18
#